data_AF-A0A537YV68-F1
#
_entry.id   AF-A0A537YV68-F1
#
_cell.length_a   1.000
_cell.length_b   1.000
_cell.length_c   1.000
_cell.angle_alpha   90.00
_cell.angle_beta   90.00
_cell.angle_gamma   90.00
#
_symmetry.space_group_name_H-M   'P 1'
#
loop_
_entity.id
_entity.type
_entity.pdbx_description
1 polymer ?
#
loop_
_entity_poly.entity_id
_entity_poly.type
_entity_poly.pdbx_seq_one_letter_code
_entity_poly.pdbx_strand_id
1 'polypeptide(L)'
;MSPPPRRRPRLPRELFETRSHAWHSLGLGDELAPRFSKRQFGGLLLALLVIAGTLFVYYNRHDIAPGYGPWIRYATVVVLVLVGTTATHWLVRGLSPPLYRRLDPATAGTAGFVVRLLATAAVVILALRIAGVNASTLAVGGAFTAVLLGLAAQQAMSGIFAGIVLQSTRPFRVGERVRLVGGALAGSLEGTVTSLGLFYTTLSQGADRLLVPNNVLLSLVVVPLREPDKVDVRVRFPVQANPKEIEDRLLAAITVPTRYKPSVALEELDGDAVVFRVNATPLRPEDGSRLAEEVLEALRRSEPATAETRQE
;
A
#
# COMPACT_ATOMS: atom_id res chain seq x y z
N MET A 1 -21.77 -16.71 -45.24
CA MET A 1 -22.48 -16.61 -43.94
C MET A 1 -21.41 -16.57 -42.86
N SER A 2 -21.02 -15.37 -42.41
CA SER A 2 -19.88 -15.18 -41.50
C SER A 2 -20.28 -15.45 -40.05
N PRO A 3 -19.43 -16.10 -39.23
CA PRO A 3 -19.76 -16.37 -37.84
C PRO A 3 -19.74 -15.07 -37.02
N PRO A 4 -20.54 -14.96 -35.94
CA PRO A 4 -20.60 -13.75 -35.14
C PRO A 4 -19.31 -13.57 -34.32
N PRO A 5 -18.89 -12.32 -34.01
CA PRO A 5 -17.70 -12.06 -33.22
C PRO A 5 -17.86 -12.58 -31.78
N ARG A 6 -16.89 -13.37 -31.31
CA ARG A 6 -16.81 -13.84 -29.92
C ARG A 6 -16.74 -12.65 -28.98
N ARG A 7 -17.77 -12.46 -28.15
CA ARG A 7 -17.79 -11.44 -27.08
C ARG A 7 -16.68 -11.78 -26.08
N ARG A 8 -15.77 -10.82 -25.84
CA ARG A 8 -14.79 -10.92 -24.74
C ARG A 8 -15.56 -11.08 -23.41
N PRO A 9 -15.15 -12.00 -22.51
CA PRO A 9 -15.75 -12.09 -21.19
C PRO A 9 -15.54 -10.77 -20.45
N ARG A 10 -16.65 -10.15 -20.01
CA ARG A 10 -16.60 -8.99 -19.12
C ARG A 10 -16.18 -9.52 -17.74
N LEU A 11 -15.01 -9.10 -17.26
CA LEU A 11 -14.60 -9.35 -15.88
C LEU A 11 -15.69 -8.84 -14.92
N PRO A 12 -16.05 -9.58 -13.85
CA PRO A 12 -17.00 -9.12 -12.85
C PRO A 12 -16.54 -7.79 -12.24
N ARG A 13 -17.42 -6.78 -12.23
CA ARG A 13 -17.15 -5.43 -11.70
C ARG A 13 -16.87 -5.39 -10.20
N GLU A 14 -17.06 -6.51 -9.49
CA GLU A 14 -16.93 -6.60 -8.03
C GLU A 14 -15.47 -6.60 -7.53
N LEU A 15 -14.49 -6.78 -8.42
CA LEU A 15 -13.06 -6.68 -8.07
C LEU A 15 -12.60 -5.24 -7.73
N PHE A 16 -13.45 -4.23 -7.89
CA PHE A 16 -13.14 -2.83 -7.59
C PHE A 16 -14.06 -2.20 -6.54
N GLU A 17 -14.62 -2.99 -5.62
CA GLU A 17 -15.22 -2.42 -4.42
C GLU A 17 -14.13 -1.79 -3.54
N THR A 18 -13.88 -0.52 -3.80
CA THR A 18 -13.31 0.38 -2.83
C THR A 18 -14.35 0.56 -1.72
N ARG A 19 -13.90 0.58 -0.45
CA ARG A 19 -14.80 0.58 0.72
C ARG A 19 -15.87 1.68 0.65
N SER A 20 -15.65 2.76 -0.10
CA SER A 20 -16.60 3.82 -0.38
C SER A 20 -17.97 3.36 -0.92
N HIS A 21 -18.05 2.27 -1.69
CA HIS A 21 -19.33 1.78 -2.22
C HIS A 21 -20.21 1.12 -1.13
N ALA A 22 -19.61 0.51 -0.11
CA ALA A 22 -20.34 -0.07 1.02
C ALA A 22 -20.99 1.01 1.93
N TRP A 23 -20.44 2.23 1.96
CA TRP A 23 -21.02 3.34 2.73
C TRP A 23 -22.26 3.92 2.04
N HIS A 24 -22.30 3.93 0.70
CA HIS A 24 -23.44 4.40 -0.07
C HIS A 24 -24.61 3.41 -0.04
N SER A 25 -24.36 2.10 -0.04
CA SER A 25 -25.41 1.08 0.08
C SER A 25 -26.06 1.03 1.47
N LEU A 26 -25.40 1.58 2.49
CA LEU A 26 -25.90 1.70 3.88
C LEU A 26 -26.62 3.03 4.17
N GLY A 27 -26.85 3.90 3.18
CA GLY A 27 -27.59 5.15 3.37
C GLY A 27 -26.85 6.25 4.16
N LEU A 28 -25.56 6.05 4.47
CA LEU A 28 -24.73 6.99 5.23
C LEU A 28 -24.00 8.01 4.36
N GLY A 29 -24.16 7.94 3.03
CA GLY A 29 -23.49 8.82 2.07
C GLY A 29 -24.02 10.26 2.04
N ASP A 30 -25.25 10.49 2.50
CA ASP A 30 -25.94 11.78 2.32
C ASP A 30 -25.77 12.76 3.50
N GLU A 31 -25.15 12.35 4.61
CA GLU A 31 -24.96 13.22 5.79
C GLU A 31 -23.59 13.91 5.89
N LEU A 32 -22.64 13.62 5.00
CA LEU A 32 -21.29 14.20 5.05
C LEU A 32 -20.95 15.04 3.82
N ALA A 33 -21.89 15.86 3.36
CA ALA A 33 -21.56 17.01 2.53
C ALA A 33 -21.37 18.24 3.43
N PRO A 34 -20.13 18.58 3.88
CA PRO A 34 -19.90 19.89 4.46
C PRO A 34 -20.10 20.91 3.34
N ARG A 35 -21.30 21.49 3.26
CA ARG A 35 -21.55 22.67 2.43
C ARG A 35 -20.58 23.74 2.92
N PHE A 36 -19.58 24.02 2.09
CA PHE A 36 -18.65 25.13 2.25
C PHE A 36 -19.46 26.39 2.55
N SER A 37 -19.42 26.86 3.79
CA SER A 37 -20.04 28.12 4.15
C SER A 37 -18.95 29.17 4.21
N LYS A 38 -19.08 30.26 3.44
CA LYS A 38 -18.24 31.48 3.56
C LYS A 38 -18.11 31.96 5.01
N ARG A 39 -19.07 31.59 5.88
CA ARG A 39 -19.05 31.85 7.32
C ARG A 39 -17.87 31.20 8.06
N GLN A 40 -17.37 30.06 7.60
CA GLN A 40 -16.26 29.33 8.26
C GLN A 40 -14.92 30.03 8.09
N PHE A 41 -14.64 30.56 6.89
CA PHE A 41 -13.46 31.39 6.65
C PHE A 41 -13.55 32.70 7.44
N GLY A 42 -14.77 33.26 7.54
CA GLY A 42 -15.04 34.42 8.40
C GLY A 42 -14.74 34.17 9.88
N GLY A 43 -15.11 33.00 10.43
CA GLY A 43 -14.82 32.65 11.82
C GLY A 43 -13.33 32.46 12.11
N LEU A 44 -12.56 31.91 11.17
CA LEU A 44 -11.10 31.76 11.31
C LEU A 44 -10.40 33.12 11.24
N LEU A 45 -10.76 33.97 10.28
CA LEU A 45 -10.26 35.34 10.17
C LEU A 45 -10.58 36.15 11.42
N LEU A 46 -11.82 36.06 11.92
CA LEU A 46 -12.22 36.72 13.16
C LEU A 46 -11.37 36.24 14.33
N ALA A 47 -11.16 34.93 14.46
CA ALA A 47 -10.34 34.39 15.53
C ALA A 47 -8.88 34.85 15.45
N LEU A 48 -8.28 34.91 14.24
CA LEU A 48 -6.94 35.46 14.04
C LEU A 48 -6.87 36.95 14.39
N LEU A 49 -7.88 37.73 14.00
CA LEU A 49 -7.97 39.16 14.36
C LEU A 49 -8.09 39.34 15.87
N VAL A 50 -8.88 38.53 16.55
CA VAL A 50 -9.02 38.57 18.01
C VAL A 50 -7.73 38.15 18.70
N ILE A 51 -7.02 37.12 18.21
CA ILE A 51 -5.70 36.73 18.72
C ILE A 51 -4.70 37.88 18.52
N ALA A 52 -4.64 38.47 17.32
CA ALA A 52 -3.75 39.59 17.02
C ALA A 52 -4.05 40.81 17.90
N GLY A 53 -5.33 41.17 18.06
CA GLY A 53 -5.76 42.25 18.96
C GLY A 53 -5.42 41.97 20.42
N THR A 54 -5.60 40.74 20.88
CA THR A 54 -5.24 40.31 22.25
C THR A 54 -3.72 40.42 22.48
N LEU A 55 -2.91 40.02 21.50
CA LEU A 55 -1.45 40.15 21.55
C LEU A 55 -1.01 41.62 21.51
N PHE A 56 -1.68 42.46 20.73
CA PHE A 56 -1.42 43.90 20.67
C PHE A 56 -1.67 44.57 22.03
N VAL A 57 -2.81 44.29 22.67
CA VAL A 57 -3.13 44.79 24.02
C VAL A 57 -2.10 44.31 25.04
N TYR A 58 -1.67 43.04 24.94
CA TYR A 58 -0.64 42.51 25.83
C TYR A 58 0.73 43.17 25.63
N TYR A 59 1.11 43.47 24.38
CA TYR A 59 2.38 44.12 24.06
C TYR A 59 2.40 45.57 24.60
N ASN A 60 1.33 46.33 24.36
CA ASN A 60 1.17 47.71 24.81
C ASN A 60 0.65 47.86 26.24
N ARG A 61 0.62 46.78 27.04
CA ARG A 61 0.02 46.78 28.39
C ARG A 61 0.61 47.81 29.35
N HIS A 62 1.87 48.23 29.14
CA HIS A 62 2.54 49.22 29.99
C HIS A 62 2.09 50.65 29.68
N ASP A 63 1.70 50.93 28.43
CA ASP A 63 1.26 52.25 27.98
C ASP A 63 -0.23 52.47 28.25
N ILE A 64 -1.04 51.40 28.15
CA ILE A 64 -2.51 51.48 28.19
C ILE A 64 -3.04 51.50 29.64
N ALA A 65 -2.42 50.77 30.55
CA ALA A 65 -2.92 50.59 31.92
C ALA A 65 -1.78 50.35 32.93
N PRO A 66 -0.99 51.39 33.26
CA PRO A 66 0.05 51.29 34.28
C PRO A 66 -0.55 50.86 35.63
N GLY A 67 -0.05 49.77 36.21
CA GLY A 67 -0.49 49.22 37.51
C GLY A 67 -1.37 47.96 37.44
N TYR A 68 -1.99 47.64 36.30
CA TYR A 68 -2.85 46.46 36.13
C TYR A 68 -2.17 45.26 35.46
N GLY A 69 -0.83 45.28 35.35
CA GLY A 69 -0.03 44.29 34.62
C GLY A 69 -0.39 42.82 34.88
N PRO A 70 -0.52 42.36 36.15
CA PRO A 70 -0.88 40.97 36.45
C PRO A 70 -2.29 40.60 35.98
N TRP A 71 -3.29 41.45 36.24
CA TRP A 71 -4.68 41.20 35.85
C TRP A 71 -4.86 41.16 34.33
N ILE A 72 -4.19 42.07 33.61
CA ILE A 72 -4.17 42.06 32.14
C ILE A 72 -3.54 40.78 31.62
N ARG A 73 -2.46 40.30 32.24
CA ARG A 73 -1.82 39.03 31.88
C ARG A 73 -2.77 37.85 32.03
N TYR A 74 -3.46 37.73 33.17
CA TYR A 74 -4.44 36.65 33.39
C TYR A 74 -5.62 36.73 32.42
N ALA A 75 -6.17 37.93 32.20
CA ALA A 75 -7.25 38.14 31.24
C ALA A 75 -6.82 37.76 29.81
N THR A 76 -5.61 38.16 29.40
CA THR A 76 -5.03 37.81 28.10
C THR A 76 -4.92 36.30 27.93
N VAL A 77 -4.45 35.57 28.94
CA VAL A 77 -4.35 34.09 28.89
C VAL A 77 -5.73 33.46 28.74
N VAL A 78 -6.73 33.89 29.52
CA VAL A 78 -8.09 33.36 29.46
C VAL A 78 -8.70 33.59 28.07
N VAL A 79 -8.60 34.82 27.54
CA VAL A 79 -9.08 35.17 26.20
C VAL A 79 -8.35 34.34 25.14
N LEU A 80 -7.03 34.20 25.23
CA LEU A 80 -6.24 33.46 24.25
C LEU A 80 -6.59 31.96 24.23
N VAL A 81 -6.86 31.35 25.38
CA VAL A 81 -7.29 29.95 25.46
C VAL A 81 -8.70 29.77 24.89
N LEU A 82 -9.66 30.64 25.25
CA LEU A 82 -11.03 30.60 24.73
C LEU A 82 -11.08 30.80 23.20
N VAL A 83 -10.38 31.83 22.72
CA VAL A 83 -10.34 32.18 21.30
C VAL A 83 -9.51 31.15 20.53
N GLY A 84 -8.39 30.69 21.07
CA GLY A 84 -7.52 29.70 20.44
C GLY A 84 -8.14 28.32 20.31
N THR A 85 -8.86 27.84 21.33
CA THR A 85 -9.62 26.57 21.25
C THR A 85 -10.76 26.67 20.23
N THR A 86 -11.46 27.81 20.22
CA THR A 86 -12.48 28.10 19.21
C THR A 86 -11.83 28.09 17.82
N ALA A 87 -10.79 28.90 17.59
CA ALA A 87 -10.03 28.99 16.34
C ALA A 87 -9.60 27.62 15.81
N THR A 88 -9.09 26.76 16.69
CA THR A 88 -8.70 25.39 16.36
C THR A 88 -9.88 24.58 15.81
N HIS A 89 -11.07 24.74 16.38
CA HIS A 89 -12.27 24.06 15.90
C HIS A 89 -12.69 24.54 14.50
N TRP A 90 -12.61 25.86 14.23
CA TRP A 90 -12.86 26.43 12.91
C TRP A 90 -11.80 26.00 11.89
N LEU A 91 -10.53 25.94 12.29
CA LEU A 91 -9.41 25.48 11.45
C LEU A 91 -9.60 24.03 10.99
N VAL A 92 -9.90 23.12 11.92
CA VAL A 92 -10.09 21.70 11.60
C VAL A 92 -11.30 21.49 10.69
N ARG A 93 -12.41 22.23 10.92
CA ARG A 93 -13.58 22.21 10.04
C ARG A 93 -13.38 22.90 8.70
N GLY A 94 -12.45 23.84 8.59
CA GLY A 94 -12.09 24.50 7.34
C GLY A 94 -11.12 23.68 6.48
N LEU A 95 -10.27 22.88 7.12
CA LEU A 95 -9.33 21.97 6.46
C LEU A 95 -9.93 20.61 6.11
N SER A 96 -11.07 20.24 6.70
CA SER A 96 -11.74 18.97 6.39
C SER A 96 -12.21 18.87 4.92
N PRO A 97 -12.87 19.85 4.29
CA PRO A 97 -13.43 19.61 2.95
C PRO A 97 -12.42 19.24 1.84
N PRO A 98 -11.21 19.83 1.72
CA PRO A 98 -10.22 19.36 0.73
C PRO A 98 -9.59 18.01 1.11
N LEU A 99 -9.48 17.72 2.40
CA LEU A 99 -8.86 16.51 2.93
C LEU A 99 -9.78 15.28 2.72
N TYR A 100 -11.08 15.44 2.94
CA TYR A 100 -12.10 14.39 2.74
C TYR A 100 -12.39 14.10 1.25
N ARG A 101 -12.06 15.03 0.33
CA ARG A 101 -12.21 14.78 -1.12
C ARG A 101 -11.12 13.89 -1.73
N ARG A 102 -10.00 13.70 -1.03
CA ARG A 102 -8.82 12.97 -1.55
C ARG A 102 -8.40 11.78 -0.70
N LEU A 103 -8.98 11.62 0.49
CA LEU A 103 -8.63 10.59 1.45
C LEU A 103 -9.89 9.86 1.87
N ASP A 104 -9.75 8.56 2.17
CA ASP A 104 -10.84 7.77 2.76
C ASP A 104 -11.32 8.43 4.07
N PRO A 105 -12.63 8.33 4.41
CA PRO A 105 -13.22 8.97 5.59
C PRO A 105 -12.46 8.68 6.89
N ALA A 106 -11.92 7.47 7.03
CA ALA A 106 -11.10 7.07 8.18
C ALA A 106 -9.78 7.84 8.28
N THR A 107 -9.11 8.08 7.15
CA THR A 107 -7.84 8.83 7.10
C THR A 107 -8.05 10.33 7.32
N ALA A 108 -9.16 10.87 6.81
CA ALA A 108 -9.50 12.27 6.98
C ALA A 108 -9.81 12.62 8.45
N GLY A 109 -10.44 11.71 9.19
CA GLY A 109 -10.65 11.85 10.64
C GLY A 109 -9.33 11.93 11.42
N THR A 110 -8.39 11.02 11.15
CA THR A 110 -7.07 10.98 11.80
C THR A 110 -6.25 12.23 11.51
N ALA A 111 -6.24 12.70 10.26
CA ALA A 111 -5.51 13.92 9.90
C ALA A 111 -6.12 15.16 10.56
N GLY A 112 -7.45 15.26 10.66
CA GLY A 112 -8.13 16.31 11.42
C GLY A 112 -7.77 16.31 12.91
N PHE A 113 -7.63 15.11 13.51
CA PHE A 113 -7.18 14.96 14.90
C PHE A 113 -5.74 15.48 15.09
N VAL A 114 -4.81 15.13 14.20
CA VAL A 114 -3.40 15.60 14.27
C VAL A 114 -3.33 17.12 14.16
N VAL A 115 -4.05 17.71 13.20
CA VAL A 115 -4.13 19.18 13.05
C VAL A 115 -4.68 19.84 14.32
N ARG A 116 -5.74 19.26 14.91
CA ARG A 116 -6.32 19.76 16.16
C ARG A 116 -5.31 19.71 17.31
N LEU A 117 -4.57 18.61 17.44
CA LEU A 117 -3.57 18.42 18.48
C LEU A 117 -2.44 19.46 18.36
N LEU A 118 -1.90 19.66 17.16
CA LEU A 118 -0.83 20.63 16.91
C LEU A 118 -1.29 22.08 17.14
N ALA A 119 -2.48 22.45 16.65
CA ALA A 119 -3.04 23.77 16.87
C ALA A 119 -3.30 24.06 18.36
N THR A 120 -3.84 23.08 19.09
CA THR A 120 -4.06 23.19 20.54
C THR A 120 -2.73 23.32 21.27
N ALA A 121 -1.72 22.53 20.92
CA ALA A 121 -0.39 22.63 21.52
C ALA A 121 0.23 24.02 21.30
N ALA A 122 0.09 24.60 20.11
CA ALA A 122 0.56 25.95 19.82
C ALA A 122 -0.13 27.02 20.69
N VAL A 123 -1.45 26.93 20.85
CA VAL A 123 -2.23 27.82 21.73
C VAL A 123 -1.77 27.69 23.18
N VAL A 124 -1.56 26.47 23.67
CA VAL A 124 -1.09 26.22 25.04
C VAL A 124 0.31 26.81 25.27
N ILE A 125 1.25 26.59 24.35
CA ILE A 125 2.61 27.14 24.45
C ILE A 125 2.57 28.67 24.48
N LEU A 126 1.77 29.29 23.63
CA LEU A 126 1.60 30.75 23.61
C LEU A 126 0.96 31.27 24.91
N ALA A 127 -0.06 30.58 25.42
CA ALA A 127 -0.69 30.91 26.69
C ALA A 127 0.29 30.83 27.86
N LEU A 128 1.11 29.78 27.94
CA LEU A 128 2.13 29.63 28.97
C LEU A 128 3.19 30.72 28.87
N ARG A 129 3.57 31.14 27.65
CA ARG A 129 4.53 32.23 27.46
C ARG A 129 3.99 33.56 27.98
N ILE A 130 2.71 33.84 27.71
CA ILE A 130 2.03 35.03 28.24
C ILE A 130 1.85 34.94 29.75
N ALA A 131 1.60 33.74 30.30
CA ALA A 131 1.51 33.51 31.75
C ALA A 131 2.82 33.76 32.50
N GLY A 132 3.93 33.99 31.79
CA GLY A 132 5.23 34.33 32.36
C GLY A 132 6.18 33.15 32.47
N VAL A 133 5.86 31.99 31.87
CA VAL A 133 6.79 30.87 31.83
C VAL A 133 7.99 31.23 30.95
N ASN A 134 9.19 30.96 31.46
CA ASN A 134 10.44 31.21 30.74
C ASN A 134 10.52 30.39 29.45
N ALA A 135 11.05 31.01 28.39
CA ALA A 135 11.22 30.36 27.10
C ALA A 135 12.17 29.17 27.21
N SER A 136 13.19 29.25 28.07
CA SER A 136 14.09 28.13 28.37
C SER A 136 13.35 26.94 28.98
N THR A 137 12.47 27.16 29.96
CA THR A 137 11.66 26.10 30.58
C THR A 137 10.71 25.46 29.57
N LEU A 138 10.04 26.27 28.73
CA LEU A 138 9.18 25.76 27.66
C LEU A 138 9.98 24.99 26.61
N ALA A 139 11.18 25.46 26.25
CA ALA A 139 12.04 24.78 25.30
C ALA A 139 12.51 23.43 25.84
N VAL A 140 12.94 23.36 27.10
CA VAL A 140 13.37 22.10 27.74
C VAL A 140 12.22 21.11 27.88
N GLY A 141 11.08 21.55 28.45
CA GLY A 141 9.91 20.68 28.61
C GLY A 141 9.30 20.27 27.27
N GLY A 142 9.27 21.20 26.31
CA GLY A 142 8.83 20.95 24.94
C GLY A 142 9.74 19.98 24.20
N ALA A 143 11.06 20.11 24.32
CA ALA A 143 12.02 19.19 23.73
C ALA A 143 11.86 17.77 24.31
N PHE A 144 11.75 17.64 25.63
CA PHE A 144 11.52 16.34 26.26
C PHE A 144 10.20 15.70 25.81
N THR A 145 9.12 16.48 25.79
CA THR A 145 7.80 16.02 25.32
C THR A 145 7.85 15.63 23.83
N ALA A 146 8.54 16.42 22.99
CA ALA A 146 8.70 16.14 21.57
C ALA A 146 9.49 14.85 21.32
N VAL A 147 10.53 14.57 22.13
CA VAL A 147 11.26 13.29 22.06
C VAL A 147 10.34 12.13 22.44
N LEU A 148 9.61 12.22 23.55
CA LEU A 148 8.69 11.14 23.97
C LEU A 148 7.60 10.88 22.92
N LEU A 149 6.95 11.93 22.43
CA LEU A 149 5.93 11.81 21.38
C LEU A 149 6.53 11.32 20.07
N GLY A 150 7.75 11.76 19.73
CA GLY A 150 8.47 11.33 18.53
C GLY A 150 8.80 9.84 18.57
N LEU A 151 9.29 9.34 19.70
CA LEU A 151 9.55 7.92 19.92
C LEU A 151 8.27 7.10 19.85
N ALA A 152 7.18 7.58 20.47
CA ALA A 152 5.88 6.91 20.39
C ALA A 152 5.31 6.89 18.96
N ALA A 153 5.51 7.96 18.19
CA ALA A 153 5.04 8.09 16.81
C ALA A 153 5.99 7.44 15.78
N GLN A 154 7.18 7.00 16.19
CA GLN A 154 8.24 6.51 15.30
C GLN A 154 7.73 5.42 14.35
N GLN A 155 6.95 4.46 14.87
CA GLN A 155 6.45 3.35 14.07
C GLN A 155 5.42 3.81 13.02
N ALA A 156 4.52 4.73 13.38
CA ALA A 156 3.54 5.28 12.45
C ALA A 156 4.22 6.10 11.34
N MET A 157 5.24 6.90 11.70
CA MET A 157 6.02 7.67 10.73
C MET A 157 6.84 6.76 9.80
N SER A 158 7.42 5.69 10.32
CA SER A 158 8.15 4.69 9.53
C SER A 158 7.29 4.13 8.39
N GLY A 159 6.03 3.80 8.65
CA GLY A 159 5.08 3.35 7.62
C GLY A 159 4.85 4.37 6.50
N ILE A 160 4.71 5.66 6.85
CA ILE A 160 4.52 6.75 5.87
C ILE A 160 5.75 6.92 5.00
N PHE A 161 6.94 7.02 5.63
CA PHE A 161 8.20 7.15 4.89
C PHE A 161 8.41 5.95 3.98
N ALA A 162 8.09 4.75 4.44
CA ALA A 162 8.17 3.55 3.62
C ALA A 162 7.27 3.63 2.38
N GLY A 163 6.03 4.10 2.53
CA GLY A 163 5.14 4.33 1.40
C GLY A 163 5.65 5.39 0.42
N ILE A 164 6.16 6.52 0.92
CA ILE A 164 6.74 7.57 0.06
C ILE A 164 7.92 7.01 -0.74
N VAL A 165 8.80 6.25 -0.09
CA VAL A 165 9.94 5.60 -0.75
C VAL A 165 9.44 4.65 -1.84
N LEU A 166 8.51 3.74 -1.53
CA LEU A 166 7.96 2.79 -2.50
C LEU A 166 7.27 3.47 -3.69
N GLN A 167 6.50 4.53 -3.45
CA GLN A 167 5.84 5.30 -4.51
C GLN A 167 6.83 6.06 -5.41
N SER A 168 7.96 6.48 -4.85
CA SER A 168 9.00 7.23 -5.54
C SER A 168 9.93 6.32 -6.34
N THR A 169 10.45 5.26 -5.71
CA THR A 169 11.40 4.33 -6.34
C THR A 169 10.72 3.32 -7.26
N ARG A 170 9.43 3.01 -6.99
CA ARG A 170 8.60 2.07 -7.76
C ARG A 170 9.34 0.77 -8.12
N PRO A 171 9.82 0.00 -7.12
CA PRO A 171 10.56 -1.25 -7.38
C PRO A 171 9.73 -2.27 -8.15
N PHE A 172 8.41 -2.14 -8.09
CA PHE A 172 7.42 -2.86 -8.89
C PHE A 172 6.25 -1.91 -9.20
N ARG A 173 5.46 -2.28 -10.20
CA ARG A 173 4.30 -1.51 -10.67
C ARG A 173 3.00 -2.22 -10.33
N VAL A 174 1.92 -1.44 -10.24
CA VAL A 174 0.56 -1.99 -10.19
C VAL A 174 0.32 -2.84 -11.42
N GLY A 175 -0.17 -4.06 -11.22
CA GLY A 175 -0.37 -5.09 -12.23
C GLY A 175 0.76 -6.11 -12.36
N GLU A 176 1.93 -5.88 -11.77
CA GLU A 176 3.02 -6.88 -11.77
C GLU A 176 2.78 -7.95 -10.69
N ARG A 177 3.06 -9.21 -11.05
CA ARG A 177 3.10 -10.33 -10.10
C ARG A 177 4.47 -10.32 -9.41
N VAL A 178 4.46 -10.33 -8.08
CA VAL A 178 5.67 -10.27 -7.26
C VAL A 178 5.63 -11.36 -6.20
N ARG A 179 6.80 -11.92 -5.91
CA ARG A 179 7.03 -12.77 -4.75
C ARG A 179 7.87 -12.00 -3.74
N LEU A 180 7.34 -11.86 -2.55
CA LEU A 180 8.00 -11.25 -1.40
C LEU A 180 8.60 -12.38 -0.54
N VAL A 181 9.89 -12.28 -0.23
CA VAL A 181 10.62 -13.30 0.54
C VAL A 181 11.33 -12.64 1.72
N GLY A 182 11.21 -13.26 2.89
CA GLY A 182 11.95 -12.88 4.10
C GLY A 182 11.09 -12.24 5.18
N GLY A 183 11.74 -11.61 6.14
CA GLY A 183 11.11 -11.03 7.33
C GLY A 183 11.01 -11.99 8.52
N ALA A 184 10.37 -11.53 9.61
CA ALA A 184 10.20 -12.29 10.84
C ALA A 184 9.27 -13.51 10.70
N LEU A 185 8.52 -13.59 9.61
CA LEU A 185 7.68 -14.71 9.23
C LEU A 185 8.44 -15.47 8.15
N ALA A 186 8.94 -16.67 8.45
CA ALA A 186 9.70 -17.51 7.53
C ALA A 186 8.83 -18.07 6.38
N GLY A 187 8.24 -17.19 5.58
CA GLY A 187 7.35 -17.51 4.47
C GLY A 187 7.66 -16.69 3.22
N SER A 188 7.17 -17.16 2.09
CA SER A 188 7.11 -16.39 0.84
C SER A 188 5.66 -16.02 0.56
N LEU A 189 5.40 -14.74 0.33
CA LEU A 189 4.09 -14.23 -0.06
C LEU A 189 4.12 -13.93 -1.55
N GLU A 190 3.13 -14.39 -2.30
CA GLU A 190 3.06 -14.16 -3.74
C GLU A 190 1.70 -13.60 -4.12
N GLY A 191 1.70 -12.60 -4.99
CA GLY A 191 0.46 -12.03 -5.53
C GLY A 191 0.71 -10.95 -6.56
N THR A 192 -0.37 -10.48 -7.16
CA THR A 192 -0.35 -9.38 -8.14
C THR A 192 -0.61 -8.05 -7.44
N VAL A 193 0.29 -7.09 -7.64
CA VAL A 193 0.19 -5.76 -7.00
C VAL A 193 -1.04 -5.04 -7.52
N THR A 194 -2.00 -4.77 -6.62
CA THR A 194 -3.26 -4.09 -6.99
C THR A 194 -3.21 -2.61 -6.68
N SER A 195 -2.58 -2.21 -5.57
CA SER A 195 -2.44 -0.79 -5.21
C SER A 195 -1.26 -0.53 -4.29
N LEU A 196 -0.66 0.65 -4.46
CA LEU A 196 0.41 1.20 -3.62
C LEU A 196 -0.16 2.34 -2.77
N GLY A 197 -0.58 2.03 -1.54
CA GLY A 197 -1.05 3.03 -0.57
C GLY A 197 0.10 3.68 0.19
N LEU A 198 -0.23 4.69 1.01
CA LEU A 198 0.75 5.37 1.86
C LEU A 198 1.28 4.47 3.00
N PHE A 199 0.42 3.63 3.57
CA PHE A 199 0.76 2.76 4.69
C PHE A 199 0.85 1.28 4.32
N TYR A 200 0.07 0.85 3.32
CA TYR A 200 -0.05 -0.54 2.92
C TYR A 200 0.06 -0.68 1.41
N THR A 201 0.67 -1.79 1.00
CA THR A 201 0.63 -2.30 -0.37
C THR A 201 -0.36 -3.45 -0.43
N THR A 202 -1.25 -3.43 -1.41
CA THR A 202 -2.28 -4.47 -1.59
C THR A 202 -1.87 -5.40 -2.71
N LEU A 203 -1.82 -6.70 -2.41
CA LEU A 203 -1.61 -7.77 -3.39
C LEU A 203 -2.89 -8.58 -3.53
N SER A 204 -3.18 -9.04 -4.74
CA SER A 204 -4.24 -10.00 -5.03
C SER A 204 -3.63 -11.40 -5.11
N GLN A 205 -4.15 -12.34 -4.35
CA GLN A 205 -3.78 -13.74 -4.42
C GLN A 205 -5.06 -14.55 -4.67
N GLY A 206 -5.34 -14.86 -5.94
CA GLY A 206 -6.63 -15.45 -6.32
C GLY A 206 -7.80 -14.52 -5.98
N ALA A 207 -8.75 -15.00 -5.18
CA ALA A 207 -9.90 -14.22 -4.72
C ALA A 207 -9.58 -13.30 -3.53
N ASP A 208 -8.49 -13.56 -2.81
CA ASP A 208 -8.14 -12.85 -1.57
C ASP A 208 -7.27 -11.62 -1.84
N ARG A 209 -7.36 -10.66 -0.90
CA ARG A 209 -6.51 -9.46 -0.88
C ARG A 209 -5.61 -9.49 0.34
N LEU A 210 -4.30 -9.45 0.08
CA LEU A 210 -3.27 -9.35 1.10
C LEU A 210 -2.93 -7.87 1.30
N LEU A 211 -2.96 -7.38 2.54
CA LEU A 211 -2.53 -6.03 2.89
C LEU A 211 -1.18 -6.13 3.62
N VAL A 212 -0.12 -5.69 2.95
CA VAL A 212 1.24 -5.74 3.49
C VAL A 212 1.63 -4.34 3.98
N PRO A 213 1.99 -4.16 5.26
CA PRO A 213 2.52 -2.87 5.75
C PRO A 213 3.78 -2.48 4.98
N ASN A 214 3.87 -1.22 4.54
CA ASN A 214 4.96 -0.74 3.69
C ASN A 214 6.33 -0.82 4.40
N ASN A 215 6.38 -0.60 5.71
CA ASN A 215 7.61 -0.72 6.51
C ASN A 215 8.12 -2.16 6.60
N VAL A 216 7.21 -3.14 6.60
CA VAL A 216 7.58 -4.55 6.49
C VAL A 216 8.00 -4.85 5.06
N LEU A 217 7.26 -4.37 4.06
CA LEU A 217 7.57 -4.63 2.66
C LEU A 217 8.98 -4.17 2.27
N LEU A 218 9.43 -3.01 2.76
CA LEU A 218 10.77 -2.50 2.50
C LEU A 218 11.90 -3.36 3.06
N SER A 219 11.64 -4.20 4.07
CA SER A 219 12.63 -5.15 4.60
C SER A 219 12.59 -6.51 3.90
N LEU A 220 11.68 -6.72 2.95
CA LEU A 220 11.56 -7.97 2.19
C LEU A 220 12.36 -7.92 0.89
N VAL A 221 12.83 -9.08 0.46
CA VAL A 221 13.35 -9.27 -0.90
C VAL A 221 12.15 -9.34 -1.84
N VAL A 222 12.14 -8.45 -2.84
CA VAL A 222 11.10 -8.42 -3.86
C VAL A 222 11.62 -9.12 -5.11
N VAL A 223 10.97 -10.22 -5.51
CA VAL A 223 11.26 -10.97 -6.74
C VAL A 223 10.14 -10.70 -7.75
N PRO A 224 10.37 -9.91 -8.80
CA PRO A 224 9.41 -9.71 -9.87
C PRO A 224 9.22 -11.02 -10.65
N LEU A 225 8.01 -11.56 -10.64
CA LEU A 225 7.66 -12.76 -11.40
C LEU A 225 7.24 -12.34 -12.81
N ARG A 226 8.25 -12.04 -13.62
CA ARG A 226 8.07 -11.67 -15.04
C ARG A 226 8.21 -12.85 -15.99
N GLU A 227 8.76 -13.94 -15.48
CA GLU A 227 8.91 -15.17 -16.24
C GLU A 227 7.55 -15.89 -16.32
N PRO A 228 7.09 -16.26 -17.52
CA PRO A 228 5.92 -17.11 -17.66
C PRO A 228 6.08 -18.41 -16.89
N ASP A 229 4.96 -18.97 -16.42
CA ASP A 229 4.96 -20.28 -15.77
C ASP A 229 5.54 -21.33 -16.73
N LYS A 230 6.59 -22.02 -16.27
CA LYS A 230 7.26 -23.06 -17.05
C LYS A 230 6.45 -24.35 -17.03
N VAL A 231 6.51 -25.07 -18.14
CA VAL A 231 6.09 -26.46 -18.24
C VAL A 231 7.23 -27.32 -17.69
N ASP A 232 6.96 -28.01 -16.59
CA ASP A 232 7.91 -28.87 -15.89
C ASP A 232 7.28 -30.26 -15.74
N VAL A 233 7.76 -31.21 -16.54
CA VAL A 233 7.20 -32.56 -16.64
C VAL A 233 8.27 -33.56 -16.24
N ARG A 234 7.92 -34.48 -15.35
CA ARG A 234 8.73 -35.65 -15.02
C ARG A 234 8.26 -36.82 -15.86
N VAL A 235 9.17 -37.41 -16.62
CA VAL A 235 8.87 -38.49 -17.55
C VAL A 235 9.79 -39.66 -17.22
N ARG A 236 9.20 -40.85 -17.15
CA ARG A 236 9.90 -42.08 -16.84
C ARG A 236 10.14 -42.84 -18.15
N PHE A 237 11.40 -43.11 -18.46
CA PHE A 237 11.81 -43.85 -19.65
C PHE A 237 12.55 -45.13 -19.24
N PRO A 238 12.55 -46.18 -20.07
CA PRO A 238 13.43 -47.34 -19.86
C PRO A 238 14.92 -46.94 -20.00
N VAL A 239 15.82 -47.67 -19.34
CA VAL A 239 17.28 -47.36 -19.22
C VAL A 239 18.00 -47.12 -20.55
N GLN A 240 17.44 -47.59 -21.65
CA GLN A 240 18.02 -47.49 -22.99
C GLN A 240 17.76 -46.13 -23.68
N ALA A 241 17.00 -45.23 -23.06
CA ALA A 241 16.66 -43.94 -23.65
C ALA A 241 17.84 -42.96 -23.64
N ASN A 242 18.19 -42.42 -24.81
CA ASN A 242 19.27 -41.43 -24.96
C ASN A 242 18.75 -40.01 -24.65
N PRO A 243 19.27 -39.31 -23.63
CA PRO A 243 18.82 -37.97 -23.27
C PRO A 243 18.90 -36.96 -24.42
N LYS A 244 19.95 -37.05 -25.23
CA LYS A 244 20.21 -36.12 -26.34
C LYS A 244 19.18 -36.27 -27.46
N GLU A 245 18.75 -37.50 -27.72
CA GLU A 245 17.73 -37.79 -28.74
C GLU A 245 16.36 -37.27 -28.29
N ILE A 246 16.03 -37.37 -27.00
CA ILE A 246 14.81 -36.78 -26.43
C ILE A 246 14.85 -35.25 -26.55
N GLU A 247 16.00 -34.63 -26.24
CA GLU A 247 16.18 -33.19 -26.37
C GLU A 247 16.03 -32.73 -27.84
N ASP A 248 16.69 -33.40 -28.79
CA ASP A 248 16.61 -33.07 -30.22
C ASP A 248 15.18 -33.23 -30.77
N ARG A 249 14.43 -34.23 -30.30
CA ARG A 249 13.01 -34.40 -30.65
C ARG A 249 12.11 -33.33 -30.05
N LEU A 250 12.32 -32.95 -28.79
CA LEU A 250 11.60 -31.84 -28.16
C LEU A 250 11.83 -30.54 -28.93
N LEU A 251 13.08 -30.28 -29.36
CA LEU A 251 13.42 -29.10 -30.18
C LEU A 251 12.75 -29.12 -31.56
N ALA A 252 12.59 -30.30 -32.15
CA ALA A 252 11.92 -30.44 -33.45
C ALA A 252 10.39 -30.35 -33.35
N ALA A 253 9.80 -30.78 -32.23
CA ALA A 253 8.36 -30.84 -32.04
C ALA A 253 7.75 -29.53 -31.50
N ILE A 254 8.48 -28.80 -30.64
CA ILE A 254 8.01 -27.56 -30.04
C ILE A 254 8.08 -26.44 -31.09
N THR A 255 6.91 -25.92 -31.47
CA THR A 255 6.78 -24.79 -32.40
C THR A 255 6.55 -23.49 -31.65
N VAL A 256 6.01 -23.55 -30.43
CA VAL A 256 5.85 -22.38 -29.57
C VAL A 256 7.22 -21.75 -29.27
N PRO A 257 7.41 -20.43 -29.50
CA PRO A 257 8.64 -19.75 -29.12
C PRO A 257 8.90 -19.87 -27.62
N THR A 258 10.03 -20.45 -27.25
CA THR A 258 10.46 -20.56 -25.86
C THR A 258 11.45 -19.46 -25.49
N ARG A 259 11.50 -19.12 -24.20
CA ARG A 259 12.41 -18.09 -23.68
C ARG A 259 13.85 -18.59 -23.59
N TYR A 260 14.00 -19.87 -23.26
CA TYR A 260 15.26 -20.60 -23.21
C TYR A 260 15.12 -21.87 -24.03
N LYS A 261 16.25 -22.49 -24.39
CA LYS A 261 16.26 -23.80 -25.01
C LYS A 261 15.60 -24.82 -24.04
N PRO A 262 14.60 -25.60 -24.47
CA PRO A 262 14.07 -26.71 -23.68
C PRO A 262 15.20 -27.61 -23.19
N SER A 263 15.16 -28.00 -21.92
CA SER A 263 16.21 -28.83 -21.32
C SER A 263 15.65 -30.12 -20.75
N VAL A 264 16.42 -31.19 -20.92
CA VAL A 264 16.14 -32.52 -20.37
C VAL A 264 17.27 -32.84 -19.39
N ALA A 265 16.95 -32.92 -18.11
CA ALA A 265 17.91 -33.28 -17.07
C ALA A 265 17.56 -34.66 -16.51
N LEU A 266 18.57 -35.50 -16.31
CA LEU A 266 18.44 -36.72 -15.53
C LEU A 266 18.15 -36.35 -14.07
N GLU A 267 17.02 -36.77 -13.52
CA GLU A 267 16.62 -36.50 -12.14
C GLU A 267 16.93 -37.69 -11.24
N GLU A 268 16.57 -38.90 -11.66
CA GLU A 268 16.73 -40.12 -10.86
C GLU A 268 16.98 -41.36 -11.73
N LEU A 269 17.75 -42.30 -11.20
CA LEU A 269 17.97 -43.64 -11.76
C LEU A 269 17.24 -44.65 -10.85
N ASP A 270 16.13 -45.20 -11.32
CA ASP A 270 15.26 -46.08 -10.54
C ASP A 270 15.19 -47.47 -11.19
N GLY A 271 16.17 -48.31 -10.84
CA GLY A 271 16.30 -49.69 -11.30
C GLY A 271 16.31 -49.79 -12.83
N ASP A 272 15.18 -50.28 -13.38
CA ASP A 272 14.97 -50.49 -14.81
C ASP A 272 14.41 -49.26 -15.54
N ALA A 273 14.30 -48.11 -14.86
CA ALA A 273 13.82 -46.87 -15.43
C ALA A 273 14.67 -45.66 -15.05
N VAL A 274 14.64 -44.66 -15.92
CA VAL A 274 15.35 -43.40 -15.81
C VAL A 274 14.31 -42.29 -15.80
N VAL A 275 14.33 -41.46 -14.76
CA VAL A 275 13.42 -40.32 -14.63
C VAL A 275 14.11 -39.08 -15.18
N PHE A 276 13.55 -38.53 -16.24
CA PHE A 276 14.00 -37.28 -16.83
C PHE A 276 13.03 -36.16 -16.46
N ARG A 277 13.59 -35.01 -16.11
CA ARG A 277 12.86 -33.76 -15.90
C ARG A 277 12.99 -32.89 -17.13
N VAL A 278 11.87 -32.61 -17.77
CA VAL A 278 11.77 -31.77 -18.97
C VAL A 278 11.26 -30.39 -18.57
N ASN A 279 12.04 -29.36 -18.87
CA ASN A 279 11.68 -27.97 -18.59
C ASN A 279 11.58 -27.17 -19.89
N ALA A 280 10.45 -26.48 -20.09
CA ALA A 280 10.27 -25.52 -21.17
C ALA A 280 9.51 -24.28 -20.67
N THR A 281 10.09 -23.10 -20.91
CA THR A 281 9.46 -21.81 -20.54
C THR A 281 8.99 -21.11 -21.82
N PRO A 282 7.71 -20.77 -21.96
CA PRO A 282 7.22 -20.07 -23.15
C PRO A 282 7.75 -18.63 -23.15
N LEU A 283 7.87 -18.03 -24.34
CA LEU A 283 8.24 -16.63 -24.47
C LEU A 283 7.12 -15.69 -23.97
N ARG A 284 5.85 -16.10 -24.16
CA ARG A 284 4.67 -15.35 -23.72
C ARG A 284 3.79 -16.18 -22.77
N PRO A 285 3.20 -15.58 -21.73
CA PRO A 285 2.34 -16.30 -20.78
C PRO A 285 1.13 -17.00 -21.41
N GLU A 286 0.51 -16.40 -22.43
CA GLU A 286 -0.66 -16.96 -23.11
C GLU A 286 -0.40 -18.29 -23.81
N ASP A 287 0.84 -18.53 -24.23
CA ASP A 287 1.22 -19.73 -24.97
C ASP A 287 1.50 -20.93 -24.05
N GLY A 288 1.42 -20.77 -22.73
CA GLY A 288 1.78 -21.82 -21.76
C GLY A 288 0.97 -23.11 -21.90
N SER A 289 -0.35 -23.00 -22.16
CA SER A 289 -1.21 -24.17 -22.37
C SER A 289 -0.86 -24.93 -23.66
N ARG A 290 -0.60 -24.18 -24.73
CA ARG A 290 -0.18 -24.74 -26.02
C ARG A 290 1.21 -25.37 -25.94
N LEU A 291 2.15 -24.72 -25.25
CA LEU A 291 3.48 -25.30 -25.00
C LEU A 291 3.36 -26.59 -24.20
N ALA A 292 2.50 -26.64 -23.19
CA ALA A 292 2.27 -27.86 -22.41
C ALA A 292 1.73 -28.99 -23.28
N GLU A 293 0.78 -28.70 -24.17
CA GLU A 293 0.24 -29.67 -25.12
C GLU A 293 1.32 -30.17 -26.10
N GLU A 294 2.12 -29.27 -26.69
CA GLU A 294 3.21 -29.63 -27.60
C GLU A 294 4.30 -30.47 -26.91
N VAL A 295 4.65 -30.14 -25.66
CA VAL A 295 5.60 -30.92 -24.85
C VAL A 295 5.05 -32.31 -24.54
N LEU A 296 3.80 -32.42 -24.08
CA LEU A 296 3.18 -33.71 -23.77
C LEU A 296 3.04 -34.60 -25.01
N GLU A 297 2.68 -34.02 -26.15
CA GLU A 297 2.54 -34.75 -27.41
C GLU A 297 3.90 -35.24 -27.95
N ALA A 298 4.96 -34.41 -27.81
CA ALA A 298 6.32 -34.81 -28.16
C ALA A 298 6.79 -36.02 -27.32
N LEU A 299 6.41 -36.06 -26.04
CA LEU A 299 6.75 -37.13 -25.11
C LEU A 299 5.93 -38.40 -25.35
N ARG A 300 4.63 -38.30 -25.65
CA ARG A 300 3.79 -39.46 -25.98
C ARG A 300 4.27 -40.20 -27.22
N ARG A 301 4.76 -39.48 -28.24
CA ARG A 301 5.32 -40.10 -29.45
C ARG A 301 6.68 -40.77 -29.22
N SER A 302 7.31 -40.52 -28.08
CA SER A 302 8.55 -41.18 -27.66
C SER A 302 8.34 -42.39 -26.75
N GLU A 303 7.12 -42.60 -26.23
CA GLU A 303 6.78 -43.86 -25.58
C GLU A 303 6.77 -44.96 -26.66
N PRO A 304 7.57 -46.03 -26.52
CA PRO A 304 7.26 -47.25 -27.22
C PRO A 304 5.88 -47.69 -26.74
N ALA A 305 4.98 -48.00 -27.66
CA ALA A 305 3.62 -48.43 -27.36
C ALA A 305 3.63 -49.67 -26.44
N THR A 306 3.53 -49.46 -25.13
CA THR A 306 3.12 -50.50 -24.20
C THR A 306 1.69 -50.22 -23.83
N ALA A 307 0.79 -50.65 -24.70
CA ALA A 307 -0.58 -50.91 -24.32
C ALA A 307 -0.57 -52.04 -23.28
N GLU A 308 -0.69 -51.70 -22.00
CA GLU A 308 -1.21 -52.64 -21.01
C GLU A 308 -2.44 -52.03 -20.36
N THR A 309 -3.58 -52.39 -20.94
CA THR A 309 -4.80 -52.64 -20.18
C THR A 309 -4.44 -53.62 -19.07
N ARG A 310 -4.44 -53.17 -17.81
CA ARG A 310 -4.76 -54.04 -16.68
C ARG A 310 -5.96 -53.47 -15.96
N GLN A 311 -7.10 -54.06 -16.31
CA GLN A 311 -8.15 -54.34 -15.34
C GLN A 311 -7.53 -55.18 -14.23
N GLU A 312 -7.62 -54.72 -12.99
CA GLU A 312 -8.15 -55.52 -11.86
C GLU A 312 -9.01 -54.59 -11.01
#